data_AF-A0A539DFN2-F1
#
_entry.id   AF-A0A539DFN2-F1
#
_cell.length_a   1.000
_cell.length_b   1.000
_cell.length_c   1.000
_cell.angle_alpha   90.00
_cell.angle_beta   90.00
_cell.angle_gamma   90.00
#
_symmetry.space_group_name_H-M   'P 1'
#
loop_
_entity.id
_entity.type
_entity.pdbx_description
1 polymer ?
#
loop_
_entity_poly.entity_id
_entity_poly.type
_entity_poly.pdbx_seq_one_letter_code
_entity_poly.pdbx_strand_id
1 'polypeptide(L)'
;MKFAVRFHLHPTVRVERSDVHQMTITPQNGPAWNFVTDARKMDIETSIHLSGAHGPQRTKQIVLWGETKPDMPEDRSPNLVKWKFSRVA
;
A
#
# COMPACT_ATOMS: atom_id res chain seq x y z
N MET A 1 -3.79 -2.54 -19.83
CA MET A 1 -2.38 -2.81 -19.45
C MET A 1 -2.31 -3.08 -17.96
N LYS A 2 -1.34 -3.83 -17.44
CA LYS A 2 -1.25 -4.08 -15.99
C LYS A 2 -0.43 -2.98 -15.32
N PHE A 3 -0.80 -2.61 -14.09
CA PHE A 3 -0.03 -1.66 -13.28
C PHE A 3 0.08 -2.12 -11.83
N ALA A 4 1.03 -1.53 -11.12
CA ALA A 4 1.18 -1.69 -9.68
C ALA A 4 1.52 -0.36 -9.01
N VAL A 5 0.78 -0.01 -7.95
CA VAL A 5 1.09 1.12 -7.07
C VAL A 5 1.76 0.58 -5.81
N ARG A 6 2.94 1.11 -5.47
CA ARG A 6 3.78 0.63 -4.37
C ARG A 6 3.94 1.67 -3.29
N PHE A 7 3.63 1.29 -2.06
CA PHE A 7 3.86 2.10 -0.87
C PHE A 7 4.97 1.44 -0.05
N HIS A 8 6.19 1.98 -0.16
CA HIS A 8 7.33 1.50 0.59
C HIS A 8 7.21 1.90 2.06
N LEU A 9 7.42 0.95 2.97
CA LEU A 9 7.34 1.20 4.41
C LEU A 9 8.72 1.46 5.00
N HIS A 10 8.79 2.33 6.01
CA HIS A 10 9.98 2.47 6.83
C HIS A 10 10.26 1.13 7.55
N PRO A 11 11.53 0.72 7.77
CA PRO A 11 11.87 -0.58 8.35
C PRO A 11 11.27 -0.87 9.73
N THR A 12 10.88 0.18 10.47
CA THR A 12 10.27 0.05 11.81
C THR A 12 8.74 0.07 11.79
N VAL A 13 8.13 0.16 10.61
CA VAL A 13 6.67 0.12 10.44
C VAL A 13 6.22 -1.33 10.21
N ARG A 14 5.26 -1.78 11.02
CA ARG A 14 4.57 -3.07 10.81
C ARG A 14 3.31 -2.87 9.99
N VAL A 15 2.97 -3.87 9.20
CA VAL A 15 1.74 -3.90 8.40
C VAL A 15 1.14 -5.30 8.47
N GLU A 16 -0.17 -5.35 8.68
CA GLU A 16 -0.93 -6.58 8.80
C GLU A 16 -2.23 -6.46 8.02
N ARG A 17 -2.68 -7.55 7.39
CA ARG A 17 -3.96 -7.56 6.69
C ARG A 17 -5.08 -7.72 7.72
N SER A 18 -5.97 -6.73 7.78
CA SER A 18 -7.15 -6.78 8.66
C SER A 18 -8.42 -7.18 7.92
N ASP A 19 -8.50 -6.97 6.60
CA ASP A 19 -9.60 -7.45 5.74
C ASP A 19 -9.15 -7.58 4.26
N VAL A 20 -10.04 -7.99 3.36
CA VAL A 20 -9.84 -8.07 1.91
C VAL A 20 -9.40 -6.72 1.33
N HIS A 21 -9.96 -5.61 1.81
CA HIS A 21 -9.68 -4.26 1.29
C HIS A 21 -9.02 -3.34 2.31
N GLN A 22 -8.55 -3.90 3.44
CA GLN A 22 -7.98 -3.12 4.54
C GLN A 22 -6.71 -3.76 5.10
N MET A 23 -5.74 -2.91 5.42
CA MET A 23 -4.54 -3.24 6.20
C MET A 23 -4.44 -2.32 7.40
N THR A 24 -3.92 -2.84 8.50
CA THR A 24 -3.54 -2.04 9.67
C THR A 24 -2.03 -1.80 9.62
N ILE A 25 -1.64 -0.54 9.76
CA ILE A 25 -0.27 -0.08 9.74
C ILE A 25 0.07 0.47 11.12
N THR A 26 1.11 -0.09 11.73
CA THR A 26 1.54 0.25 13.09
C THR A 26 2.97 0.75 13.05
N PRO A 27 3.18 2.08 13.13
CA PRO A 27 4.51 2.64 13.31
C PRO A 27 5.13 2.21 14.65
N GLN A 28 6.45 2.25 14.76
CA GLN A 28 7.14 2.03 16.04
C GLN A 28 6.70 3.02 17.12
N ASN A 29 6.46 4.28 16.73
CA ASN A 29 6.02 5.35 17.60
C ASN A 29 4.83 6.08 16.96
N GLY A 30 3.78 6.32 17.74
CA GLY A 30 2.58 7.04 17.29
C GLY A 30 1.38 6.13 17.02
N PRO A 31 0.28 6.68 16.50
CA PRO A 31 -0.98 5.95 16.33
C PRO A 31 -0.90 4.94 15.19
N ALA A 32 -1.68 3.86 15.31
CA ALA A 32 -1.95 2.95 14.21
C ALA A 32 -2.91 3.56 13.19
N TRP A 33 -2.83 3.09 11.96
CA TRP A 33 -3.60 3.57 10.82
C TRP A 33 -4.24 2.41 10.07
N ASN A 34 -5.49 2.60 9.64
CA ASN A 34 -6.11 1.76 8.63
C ASN A 34 -5.74 2.31 7.25
N PHE A 35 -5.20 1.45 6.39
CA PHE A 35 -5.07 1.66 4.96
C PHE A 35 -6.20 0.91 4.26
N VAL A 36 -7.04 1.62 3.52
CA VAL A 36 -8.20 1.05 2.81
C VAL A 36 -8.10 1.36 1.34
N THR A 37 -8.48 0.42 0.47
CA THR A 37 -8.44 0.60 -0.98
C THR A 37 -9.57 -0.13 -1.69
N ASP A 38 -9.97 0.35 -2.88
CA ASP A 38 -10.86 -0.38 -3.79
C ASP A 38 -10.09 -1.23 -4.83
N ALA A 39 -8.76 -1.33 -4.69
CA ALA A 39 -7.95 -2.17 -5.56
C ALA A 39 -8.42 -3.61 -5.53
N ARG A 40 -8.55 -4.22 -6.71
CA ARG A 40 -8.96 -5.63 -6.86
C ARG A 40 -8.02 -6.60 -6.15
N LYS A 41 -6.74 -6.23 -6.06
CA LYS A 41 -5.72 -7.03 -5.40
C LYS A 41 -4.76 -6.10 -4.66
N MET A 42 -4.50 -6.45 -3.40
CA MET A 42 -3.61 -5.74 -2.49
C MET A 42 -2.77 -6.77 -1.75
N ASP A 43 -1.45 -6.61 -1.73
CA ASP A 43 -0.50 -7.53 -1.08
C ASP A 43 0.54 -6.81 -0.23
N ILE A 44 1.15 -7.54 0.71
CA ILE A 44 2.35 -7.11 1.44
C ILE A 44 3.55 -7.83 0.83
N GLU A 45 4.43 -7.08 0.17
CA GLU A 45 5.62 -7.63 -0.48
C GLU A 45 6.90 -7.20 0.25
N THR A 46 8.01 -7.90 -0.03
CA THR A 46 9.32 -7.49 0.47
C THR A 46 9.81 -6.28 -0.33
N SER A 47 10.52 -5.37 0.34
CA SER A 47 11.10 -4.16 -0.24
C SER A 47 12.46 -3.86 0.39
N ILE A 48 13.17 -2.87 -0.14
CA ILE A 48 14.40 -2.33 0.42
C ILE A 48 14.19 -0.82 0.66
N HIS A 49 14.51 -0.36 1.86
CA HIS A 49 14.53 1.06 2.22
C HIS A 49 15.95 1.59 2.00
N LEU A 50 16.11 2.57 1.10
CA LEU A 50 17.43 3.08 0.68
C LEU A 50 17.81 4.41 1.35
N SER A 51 16.88 5.08 2.03
CA SER A 51 17.05 6.45 2.54
C SER A 51 17.55 6.54 3.99
N GLY A 52 18.09 5.45 4.56
CA GLY A 52 18.54 5.41 5.96
C GLY A 52 20.05 5.61 6.13
N ALA A 53 20.47 6.11 7.29
CA ALA A 53 21.88 6.27 7.66
C ALA A 53 22.67 4.95 7.74
N HIS A 54 21.94 3.83 7.84
CA HIS A 54 22.51 2.48 7.94
C HIS A 54 22.60 1.75 6.59
N GLY A 55 22.45 2.47 5.47
CA GLY A 55 22.43 1.89 4.13
C GLY A 55 21.14 1.13 3.82
N PRO A 56 21.14 0.27 2.77
CA PRO A 56 19.96 -0.48 2.35
C PRO A 56 19.44 -1.42 3.45
N GLN A 57 18.19 -1.21 3.89
CA GLN A 57 17.55 -2.04 4.90
C GLN A 57 16.37 -2.84 4.30
N ARG A 58 16.27 -4.14 4.62
CA ARG A 58 15.09 -4.94 4.26
C ARG A 58 13.85 -4.38 4.97
N THR A 59 12.77 -4.25 4.23
CA THR A 59 11.49 -3.73 4.71
C THR A 59 10.33 -4.41 3.97
N LYS A 60 9.11 -3.93 4.19
CA LYS A 60 7.90 -4.33 3.48
C LYS A 60 7.35 -3.17 2.65
N GLN A 61 6.47 -3.50 1.72
CA GLN A 61 5.70 -2.54 0.95
C GLN A 61 4.26 -3.05 0.78
N ILE A 62 3.31 -2.14 0.68
CA ILE A 62 1.95 -2.45 0.24
C ILE A 62 1.91 -2.29 -1.27
N VAL A 63 1.41 -3.30 -1.98
CA VAL A 63 1.32 -3.30 -3.45
C VAL A 63 -0.14 -3.43 -3.86
N LEU A 64 -0.64 -2.42 -4.58
CA LEU A 64 -1.95 -2.45 -5.22
C LEU A 64 -1.77 -2.85 -6.67
N TRP A 65 -2.43 -3.93 -7.07
CA TRP A 65 -2.41 -4.43 -8.43
C TRP A 65 -3.71 -4.06 -9.15
N GLY A 66 -3.57 -3.61 -10.39
CA GLY A 66 -4.70 -3.24 -11.23
C GLY A 66 -4.42 -3.40 -12.72
N GLU A 67 -5.46 -3.17 -13.51
CA GLU A 67 -5.39 -3.22 -14.96
C GLU A 67 -6.10 -2.00 -15.55
N THR A 68 -5.48 -1.32 -16.49
CA THR A 68 -6.12 -0.25 -17.26
C THR A 68 -6.74 -0.76 -18.56
N LYS A 69 -7.75 -0.06 -19.04
CA LYS A 69 -8.45 -0.27 -20.31
C LYS A 69 -8.47 1.05 -21.09
N PRO A 70 -7.77 1.16 -22.24
CA PRO A 70 -7.67 2.41 -22.99
C PRO A 70 -9.03 2.97 -23.49
N ASP A 71 -10.01 2.10 -23.66
CA ASP A 71 -11.36 2.39 -24.13
C ASP A 71 -12.33 2.82 -23.00
N MET A 72 -11.87 2.81 -21.75
CA MET A 72 -12.68 3.15 -20.58
C MET A 72 -12.32 4.55 -20.04
N PRO A 73 -13.25 5.25 -19.38
CA PRO A 73 -12.95 6.54 -18.76
C PRO A 73 -11.84 6.44 -17.71
N GLU A 74 -11.01 7.49 -17.60
CA GLU A 74 -9.89 7.54 -16.66
C GLU A 74 -10.34 7.66 -15.20
N ASP A 75 -11.55 8.18 -14.96
CA ASP A 75 -12.08 8.55 -13.65
C ASP A 75 -12.81 7.43 -12.90
N ARG A 76 -12.77 6.20 -13.43
CA ARG A 76 -13.49 5.05 -12.86
C ARG A 76 -12.71 3.76 -13.02
N SER A 77 -13.13 2.76 -12.25
CA SER A 77 -12.57 1.41 -12.37
C SER A 77 -12.77 0.90 -13.81
N PRO A 78 -11.74 0.29 -14.44
CA PRO A 78 -10.51 -0.17 -13.81
C PRO A 78 -9.32 0.80 -13.95
N ASN A 79 -9.52 1.98 -14.55
CA ASN A 79 -8.48 3.00 -14.76
C ASN A 79 -8.20 3.87 -13.53
N LEU A 80 -9.10 3.85 -12.55
CA LEU A 80 -8.94 4.51 -11.26
C LEU A 80 -8.79 3.47 -10.15
N VAL A 81 -7.84 3.72 -9.24
CA VAL A 81 -7.72 3.06 -7.94
C VAL A 81 -7.74 4.12 -6.84
N LYS A 82 -8.59 3.92 -5.85
CA LYS A 82 -8.73 4.78 -4.67
C LYS A 82 -8.11 4.10 -3.46
N TRP A 83 -7.50 4.92 -2.61
CA TRP A 83 -6.94 4.49 -1.35
C TRP A 83 -7.05 5.62 -0.33
N LYS A 84 -7.05 5.27 0.96
CA LYS A 84 -7.05 6.24 2.06
C LYS A 84 -6.34 5.70 3.29
N PHE A 85 -5.83 6.63 4.10
CA PHE A 85 -5.39 6.37 5.47
C PHE A 85 -6.36 7.00 6.46
N SER A 86 -6.69 6.28 7.53
CA SER A 86 -7.46 6.82 8.66
C SER A 86 -6.88 6.29 9.97
N ARG A 87 -6.81 7.11 11.02
CA ARG A 87 -6.35 6.65 12.33
C ARG A 87 -7.26 5.53 12.85
N VAL A 88 -6.67 4.53 13.50
CA VAL A 88 -7.42 3.59 14.32
C VAL A 88 -7.91 4.35 15.56
N ALA A 89 -9.17 4.14 15.94
CA ALA A 89 -9.80 4.75 17.10
C ALA A 89 -9.21 4.24 18.42
#